data_AF-G0PH87-F1
#
_entry.id   AF-G0PH87-F1
#
_cell.length_a   1.000
_cell.length_b   1.000
_cell.length_c   1.000
_cell.angle_alpha   90.00
_cell.angle_beta   90.00
_cell.angle_gamma   90.00
#
_symmetry.space_group_name_H-M   'P 1'
#
loop_
_entity.id
_entity.type
_entity.pdbx_description
1 polymer ?
#
loop_
_entity_poly.entity_id
_entity_poly.type
_entity_poly.pdbx_seq_one_letter_code
_entity_poly.pdbx_strand_id
1 'polypeptide(L)'
;MYSRIMNVRETRLASLIAHCMILVSMFFLIPYPLQLIPTSVLHGLFLYMALTSLSGNEMFERLLLLITEQQAYPPTHYIRKVPQRKVHLFTACQLLQLIILCAFGFSPYPFIEMVFPIVCFFFLPIRHTLIPRLIDYKYLDALDGRH
;
A
#
# COMPACT_ATOMS: atom_id res chain seq x y z
N MET A 1 17.08 20.35 -3.27
CA MET A 1 17.99 19.34 -2.67
C MET A 1 17.48 17.97 -3.13
N TYR A 2 18.09 17.38 -4.16
CA TYR A 2 17.60 16.15 -4.79
C TYR A 2 18.17 14.94 -4.02
N SER A 3 17.33 14.24 -3.27
CA SER A 3 17.74 12.98 -2.62
C SER A 3 17.77 11.89 -3.68
N ARG A 4 18.95 11.59 -4.22
CA ARG A 4 19.14 10.55 -5.22
C ARG A 4 19.32 9.23 -4.49
N ILE A 5 18.43 8.25 -4.74
CA ILE A 5 18.52 6.91 -4.16
C ILE A 5 19.76 6.24 -4.74
N MET A 6 20.84 6.14 -3.95
CA MET A 6 22.16 5.75 -4.47
C MET A 6 22.41 4.24 -4.44
N ASN A 7 21.74 3.49 -3.56
CA ASN A 7 21.85 2.04 -3.52
C ASN A 7 20.76 1.39 -2.64
N VAL A 8 20.34 0.17 -2.97
CA VAL A 8 19.52 -0.68 -2.10
C VAL A 8 20.47 -1.46 -1.19
N ARG A 9 20.38 -1.26 0.12
CA ARG A 9 21.19 -2.01 1.08
C ARG A 9 20.66 -3.45 1.13
N GLU A 10 21.45 -4.43 0.74
CA GLU A 10 21.02 -5.83 0.85
C GLU A 10 20.86 -6.21 2.33
N THR A 11 19.64 -6.59 2.72
CA THR A 11 19.26 -6.86 4.13
C THR A 11 19.41 -8.33 4.54
N ARG A 12 20.15 -9.14 3.77
CA ARG A 12 20.28 -10.60 3.99
C ARG A 12 20.83 -10.96 5.38
N LEU A 13 21.86 -10.25 5.85
CA LEU A 13 22.42 -10.48 7.19
C LEU A 13 21.49 -9.95 8.28
N ALA A 14 20.84 -8.81 8.05
CA ALA A 14 19.91 -8.22 9.01
C ALA A 14 18.69 -9.14 9.24
N SER A 15 18.14 -9.75 8.17
CA SER A 15 17.04 -10.70 8.31
C SER A 15 17.48 -11.98 9.03
N LEU A 16 18.67 -12.51 8.73
CA LEU A 16 19.19 -13.70 9.42
C LEU A 16 19.40 -13.44 10.92
N ILE A 17 20.02 -12.31 11.27
CA ILE A 17 20.20 -11.90 12.68
C ILE A 17 18.85 -11.74 13.38
N ALA A 18 17.86 -11.10 12.73
CA ALA A 18 16.53 -10.93 13.29
C ALA A 18 15.85 -12.28 13.59
N HIS A 19 15.90 -13.24 12.66
CA HIS A 19 15.33 -14.57 12.89
C HIS A 19 16.05 -15.33 14.01
N CYS A 20 17.38 -15.25 14.07
CA CYS A 20 18.14 -15.82 15.18
C CYS A 20 17.77 -15.18 16.53
N MET A 21 17.62 -13.85 16.59
CA MET A 21 17.20 -13.14 17.80
C MET A 21 15.77 -13.51 18.23
N ILE A 22 14.85 -13.71 17.28
CA ILE A 22 13.49 -14.20 17.57
C ILE A 22 13.55 -15.61 18.18
N LEU A 23 14.37 -16.51 17.63
CA LEU A 23 14.52 -17.89 18.15
C LEU A 23 15.10 -17.91 19.57
N VAL A 24 16.14 -17.10 19.82
CA VAL A 24 16.76 -16.97 21.15
C VAL A 24 15.78 -16.34 22.15
N SER A 25 15.02 -15.33 21.73
CA SER A 25 14.00 -14.69 22.57
C SER A 25 12.88 -15.66 22.95
N MET A 26 12.40 -16.46 22.00
CA MET A 26 11.41 -17.52 22.25
C MET A 26 11.96 -18.60 23.20
N PHE A 27 13.23 -18.98 23.08
CA PHE A 27 13.79 -20.06 23.91
C PHE A 27 14.17 -19.61 25.34
N PHE A 28 14.64 -18.35 25.50
CA PHE A 28 15.28 -17.90 26.74
C PHE A 28 14.54 -16.77 27.48
N LEU A 29 13.74 -15.96 26.78
CA LEU A 29 13.16 -14.71 27.31
C LEU A 29 11.64 -14.77 27.57
N ILE A 30 10.95 -15.85 27.23
CA ILE A 30 9.50 -16.02 27.50
C ILE A 30 9.12 -15.86 28.98
N PRO A 31 9.91 -16.30 29.99
CA PRO A 31 9.38 -16.31 31.36
C PRO A 31 9.47 -14.99 32.13
N TYR A 32 10.27 -13.98 31.74
CA TYR A 32 10.51 -12.80 32.62
C TYR A 32 10.46 -11.40 31.94
N PRO A 33 11.22 -11.10 30.87
CA PRO A 33 11.27 -9.72 30.34
C PRO A 33 10.18 -9.31 29.35
N LEU A 34 9.62 -10.24 28.55
CA LEU A 34 8.64 -9.87 27.50
C LEU A 34 7.31 -9.37 28.07
N GLN A 35 6.91 -9.83 29.26
CA GLN A 35 5.67 -9.40 29.92
C GLN A 35 5.75 -7.96 30.45
N LEU A 36 6.95 -7.40 30.63
CA LEU A 36 7.13 -6.01 31.06
C LEU A 36 6.78 -5.00 29.96
N ILE A 37 6.69 -5.44 28.70
CA ILE A 37 6.35 -4.59 27.58
C ILE A 37 4.82 -4.45 27.52
N PRO A 38 4.25 -3.27 27.80
CA PRO A 38 2.81 -3.07 27.70
C PRO A 38 2.36 -3.21 26.24
N THR A 39 1.27 -3.96 26.03
CA THR A 39 0.67 -4.17 24.70
C THR A 39 0.30 -2.86 23.99
N SER A 40 -0.01 -1.81 24.75
CA SER A 40 -0.26 -0.45 24.24
C SER A 40 0.88 0.11 23.39
N VAL A 41 2.13 -0.19 23.72
CA VAL A 41 3.31 0.27 22.95
C VAL A 41 3.37 -0.45 21.60
N LEU A 42 3.06 -1.74 21.57
CA LEU A 42 3.02 -2.51 20.33
C LEU A 42 1.92 -2.01 19.40
N HIS A 43 0.74 -1.67 19.93
CA HIS A 43 -0.32 -1.05 19.13
C HIS A 43 0.12 0.29 18.51
N GLY A 44 0.84 1.12 19.26
CA GLY A 44 1.44 2.35 18.73
C GLY A 44 2.45 2.09 17.61
N LEU A 45 3.30 1.07 17.77
CA LEU A 45 4.25 0.65 16.74
C LEU A 45 3.54 0.12 15.49
N PHE A 46 2.51 -0.71 15.64
CA PHE A 46 1.69 -1.20 14.53
C PHE A 46 1.01 -0.07 13.77
N LEU A 47 0.46 0.92 14.49
CA LEU A 47 -0.14 2.10 13.86
C LEU A 47 0.89 2.92 13.08
N TYR A 48 2.08 3.13 13.64
CA TYR A 48 3.17 3.83 12.95
C TYR A 48 3.62 3.08 11.68
N MET A 49 3.76 1.76 11.75
CA MET A 49 4.09 0.93 10.57
C MET A 49 2.98 0.99 9.51
N ALA A 50 1.71 0.97 9.91
CA ALA A 50 0.59 1.13 8.99
C ALA A 50 0.65 2.49 8.27
N LEU A 51 0.81 3.59 9.01
CA LEU A 51 0.89 4.94 8.43
C LEU A 51 2.10 5.12 7.51
N THR A 52 3.27 4.63 7.92
CA THR A 52 4.48 4.73 7.08
C THR A 52 4.40 3.85 5.84
N SER A 53 3.72 2.71 5.89
CA SER A 53 3.46 1.86 4.70
C SER A 53 2.49 2.50 3.70
N LEU A 54 1.63 3.44 4.13
CA LEU A 54 0.78 4.22 3.23
C LEU A 54 1.59 5.33 2.53
N SER A 55 2.62 5.86 3.20
CA SER A 55 3.53 6.86 2.64
C SER A 55 4.41 6.24 1.54
N GLY A 56 4.39 6.82 0.34
CA GLY A 56 5.07 6.27 -0.84
C GLY A 56 4.27 5.23 -1.63
N ASN A 57 2.99 5.00 -1.27
CA ASN A 57 2.08 4.24 -2.11
C ASN A 57 1.44 5.17 -3.16
N GLU A 58 1.72 4.93 -4.43
CA GLU A 58 1.20 5.72 -5.55
C GLU A 58 -0.33 5.85 -5.57
N MET A 59 -1.06 4.81 -5.15
CA MET A 59 -2.52 4.86 -5.05
C MET A 59 -2.96 5.83 -3.95
N PHE A 60 -2.30 5.78 -2.79
CA PHE A 60 -2.64 6.63 -1.66
C PHE A 60 -2.29 8.09 -1.94
N GLU A 61 -1.16 8.35 -2.61
CA GLU A 61 -0.82 9.70 -3.08
C GLU A 61 -1.89 10.25 -4.03
N ARG A 62 -2.36 9.44 -4.99
CA ARG A 62 -3.47 9.83 -5.88
C ARG A 62 -4.77 10.07 -5.13
N LEU A 63 -5.06 9.28 -4.09
CA LEU A 63 -6.23 9.48 -3.24
C LEU A 63 -6.12 10.78 -2.44
N LEU A 64 -4.94 11.09 -1.89
CA LEU A 64 -4.70 12.32 -1.14
C LEU A 64 -4.91 13.55 -2.04
N LEU A 65 -4.43 13.48 -3.28
CA LEU A 65 -4.64 14.52 -4.30
C LEU A 65 -6.12 14.76 -4.63
N LEU A 66 -7.02 13.78 -4.42
CA LEU A 66 -8.47 13.96 -4.58
C LEU A 66 -9.11 14.75 -3.44
N ILE A 67 -8.53 14.65 -2.24
CA ILE A 67 -9.04 15.30 -1.02
C ILE A 67 -8.45 16.71 -0.88
N THR A 68 -7.23 16.94 -1.39
CA THR A 68 -6.58 18.25 -1.40
C THR A 68 -7.24 19.21 -2.39
N GLU A 69 -7.56 20.42 -1.93
CA GLU A 69 -8.15 21.49 -2.75
C GLU A 69 -7.16 21.97 -3.83
N GLN A 70 -7.69 22.35 -5.00
CA GLN A 70 -6.91 22.65 -6.22
C GLN A 70 -5.90 23.79 -6.08
N GLN A 71 -6.09 24.66 -5.09
CA GLN A 71 -5.26 25.84 -4.86
C GLN A 71 -3.92 25.50 -4.18
N ALA A 72 -3.80 24.30 -3.59
CA ALA A 72 -2.60 23.88 -2.87
C ALA A 72 -1.65 23.00 -3.70
N TYR A 73 -1.90 22.81 -5.00
CA TYR A 73 -1.05 21.96 -5.83
C TYR A 73 0.34 22.59 -6.06
N PRO A 74 1.45 21.87 -5.78
CA PRO A 74 2.79 22.34 -6.11
C PRO A 74 2.97 22.44 -7.65
N PRO A 75 3.70 23.45 -8.14
CA PRO A 75 3.74 23.83 -9.57
C PRO A 75 4.46 22.86 -10.52
N THR A 76 4.85 21.65 -10.09
CA THR A 76 5.82 20.81 -10.81
C THR A 76 5.46 19.34 -11.05
N HIS A 77 4.22 18.87 -10.87
CA HIS A 77 3.90 17.45 -11.11
C HIS A 77 2.80 17.21 -12.16
N TYR A 78 2.81 16.04 -12.80
CA TYR A 78 2.06 15.54 -13.99
C TYR A 78 0.55 15.86 -14.13
N ILE A 79 -0.04 16.51 -13.13
CA ILE A 79 -1.45 16.87 -12.96
C ILE A 79 -1.98 17.78 -14.09
N ARG A 80 -1.11 18.42 -14.89
CA ARG A 80 -1.53 19.33 -15.97
C ARG A 80 -1.77 18.64 -17.34
N LYS A 81 -1.40 17.37 -17.51
CA LYS A 81 -1.53 16.64 -18.80
C LYS A 81 -2.76 15.74 -18.90
N VAL A 82 -3.43 15.42 -17.80
CA VAL A 82 -4.52 14.43 -17.75
C VAL A 82 -5.81 15.10 -17.25
N PRO A 83 -6.98 14.93 -17.91
CA PRO A 83 -8.23 15.44 -17.37
C PRO A 83 -8.53 14.80 -16.00
N GLN A 84 -8.62 15.63 -14.96
CA GLN A 84 -8.88 15.27 -13.55
C GLN A 84 -10.04 14.28 -13.37
N ARG A 85 -11.09 14.39 -14.18
CA ARG A 85 -12.25 13.47 -14.15
C ARG A 85 -11.87 12.01 -14.45
N LYS A 86 -10.91 11.79 -15.36
CA LYS A 86 -10.46 10.43 -15.71
C LYS A 86 -9.60 9.83 -14.60
N VAL A 87 -8.78 10.65 -13.94
CA VAL A 87 -7.99 10.25 -12.76
C VAL A 87 -8.92 9.91 -11.58
N HIS A 88 -9.95 10.72 -11.34
CA HIS A 88 -10.92 10.45 -10.29
C HIS A 88 -11.70 9.14 -10.52
N LEU A 89 -12.16 8.89 -11.75
CA LEU A 89 -12.81 7.62 -12.11
C LEU A 89 -11.88 6.41 -11.90
N PHE A 90 -10.60 6.55 -12.26
CA PHE A 90 -9.60 5.50 -12.08
C PHE A 90 -9.37 5.19 -10.60
N THR A 91 -9.06 6.22 -9.80
CA THR A 91 -8.80 6.05 -8.36
C THR A 91 -10.05 5.57 -7.63
N ALA A 92 -11.26 6.01 -8.02
CA ALA A 92 -12.51 5.50 -7.45
C ALA A 92 -12.73 4.01 -7.77
N CYS A 93 -12.42 3.58 -9.00
CA CYS A 93 -12.49 2.16 -9.37
C CYS A 93 -11.50 1.31 -8.57
N GLN A 94 -10.26 1.79 -8.42
CA GLN A 94 -9.23 1.12 -7.62
C GLN A 94 -9.61 1.05 -6.13
N LEU A 95 -10.20 2.12 -5.59
CA LEU A 95 -10.68 2.18 -4.21
C LEU A 95 -11.89 1.26 -3.99
N LEU A 96 -12.78 1.15 -4.97
CA LEU A 96 -13.88 0.20 -4.95
C LEU A 96 -13.38 -1.26 -4.95
N GLN A 97 -12.38 -1.60 -5.76
CA GLN A 97 -11.74 -2.92 -5.73
C GLN A 97 -11.11 -3.21 -4.37
N LEU A 98 -10.43 -2.23 -3.77
CA LEU A 98 -9.85 -2.34 -2.44
C LEU A 98 -10.93 -2.57 -1.37
N ILE A 99 -12.05 -1.83 -1.41
CA ILE A 99 -13.17 -2.00 -0.46
C ILE A 99 -13.75 -3.42 -0.58
N ILE A 100 -13.97 -3.91 -1.80
CA ILE A 100 -14.47 -5.27 -2.02
C ILE A 100 -13.48 -6.28 -1.42
N LEU A 101 -12.18 -6.11 -1.69
CA LEU A 101 -11.14 -6.98 -1.16
C LEU A 101 -11.09 -6.96 0.38
N CYS A 102 -11.20 -5.78 0.98
CA CYS A 102 -11.28 -5.61 2.43
C CYS A 102 -12.53 -6.25 3.03
N ALA A 103 -13.69 -6.15 2.37
CA ALA A 103 -14.92 -6.77 2.86
C ALA A 103 -14.81 -8.31 2.92
N PHE A 104 -14.14 -8.92 1.94
CA PHE A 104 -13.85 -10.35 1.95
C PHE A 104 -12.76 -10.72 2.98
N GLY A 105 -11.71 -9.90 3.11
CA GLY A 105 -10.61 -10.15 4.06
C GLY A 105 -10.98 -9.94 5.53
N PHE A 106 -11.87 -8.99 5.84
CA PHE A 106 -12.38 -8.77 7.21
C PHE A 106 -13.63 -9.60 7.53
N SER A 107 -14.02 -10.51 6.63
CA SER A 107 -15.20 -11.35 6.85
C SER A 107 -15.00 -12.27 8.06
N PRO A 108 -15.99 -12.41 8.97
CA PRO A 108 -15.87 -13.29 10.14
C PRO A 108 -15.88 -14.78 9.78
N TYR A 109 -16.13 -15.13 8.51
CA TYR A 109 -16.20 -16.50 8.03
C TYR A 109 -14.84 -16.95 7.44
N PRO A 110 -14.15 -17.95 8.04
CA PRO A 110 -12.84 -18.41 7.55
C PRO A 110 -12.85 -18.93 6.11
N PHE A 111 -13.99 -19.49 5.69
CA PHE A 111 -14.19 -19.96 4.32
C PHE A 111 -14.10 -18.82 3.31
N ILE A 112 -14.56 -17.62 3.66
CA ILE A 112 -14.55 -16.46 2.78
C ILE A 112 -13.13 -15.88 2.67
N GLU A 113 -12.35 -15.93 3.75
CA GLU A 113 -10.94 -15.52 3.75
C GLU A 113 -10.09 -16.39 2.80
N MET A 114 -10.36 -17.71 2.70
CA MET A 114 -9.68 -18.58 1.73
C MET A 114 -9.93 -18.19 0.27
N VAL A 115 -11.04 -17.49 -0.03
CA VAL A 115 -11.38 -17.04 -1.39
C VAL A 115 -10.70 -15.71 -1.74
N PHE A 116 -10.15 -14.98 -0.74
CA PHE A 116 -9.41 -13.73 -0.93
C PHE A 116 -8.39 -13.76 -2.08
N PRO A 117 -7.46 -14.73 -2.18
CA PRO A 117 -6.49 -14.77 -3.27
C PRO A 117 -7.17 -14.92 -4.63
N ILE A 118 -8.26 -15.69 -4.72
CA ILE A 118 -9.02 -15.90 -5.96
C ILE A 118 -9.68 -14.58 -6.41
N VAL A 119 -10.28 -13.84 -5.48
CA VAL A 119 -10.86 -12.51 -5.76
C VAL A 119 -9.77 -11.54 -6.23
N CYS A 120 -8.60 -11.54 -5.58
CA CYS A 120 -7.46 -10.72 -5.98
C CYS A 120 -6.98 -11.06 -7.40
N PHE A 121 -6.88 -12.35 -7.73
CA PHE A 121 -6.55 -12.80 -9.09
C PHE A 121 -7.59 -12.33 -10.11
N PHE A 122 -8.87 -12.29 -9.75
CA PHE A 122 -9.94 -11.82 -10.64
C PHE A 122 -9.88 -10.31 -10.88
N PHE A 123 -9.32 -9.53 -9.95
CA PHE A 123 -9.09 -8.10 -10.17
C PHE A 123 -7.98 -7.79 -11.19
N LEU A 124 -7.03 -8.71 -11.41
CA LEU A 124 -5.98 -8.54 -12.43
C LEU A 124 -6.52 -8.44 -13.87
N PRO A 125 -7.37 -9.37 -14.38
CA PRO A 125 -7.96 -9.24 -15.70
C PRO A 125 -8.98 -8.11 -15.79
N ILE A 126 -9.68 -7.78 -14.69
CA ILE A 126 -10.54 -6.60 -14.63
C ILE A 126 -9.70 -5.34 -14.84
N ARG A 127 -8.55 -5.20 -14.16
CA ARG A 127 -7.60 -4.11 -14.40
C ARG A 127 -7.21 -4.05 -15.88
N HIS A 128 -6.74 -5.16 -16.44
CA HIS A 128 -6.22 -5.18 -17.82
C HIS A 128 -7.30 -4.97 -18.90
N THR A 129 -8.57 -5.28 -18.64
CA THR A 129 -9.64 -5.19 -19.64
C THR A 129 -10.51 -3.93 -19.48
N LEU A 130 -10.78 -3.53 -18.23
CA LEU A 130 -11.66 -2.41 -17.91
C LEU A 130 -10.94 -1.06 -18.10
N ILE A 131 -9.66 -0.98 -17.75
CA ILE A 131 -8.87 0.26 -17.83
C ILE A 131 -8.68 0.75 -19.28
N PRO A 132 -8.25 -0.07 -20.26
CA PRO A 132 -8.12 0.40 -21.64
C PRO A 132 -9.47 0.72 -22.31
N ARG A 133 -10.59 0.22 -21.77
CA ARG A 133 -11.94 0.61 -22.24
C ARG A 133 -12.40 1.96 -21.71
N LEU A 134 -11.95 2.38 -20.53
CA LEU A 134 -12.39 3.62 -19.89
C LEU A 134 -11.46 4.82 -20.16
N ILE A 135 -10.17 4.57 -20.41
CA ILE A 135 -9.12 5.59 -20.53
C ILE A 135 -8.22 5.26 -21.73
N ASP A 136 -7.98 6.27 -22.57
CA ASP A 136 -7.11 6.18 -23.74
C ASP A 136 -5.67 5.81 -23.33
N TYR A 137 -4.99 4.94 -24.10
CA TYR A 137 -3.67 4.38 -23.77
C TYR A 137 -2.61 5.46 -23.45
N LYS A 138 -2.72 6.61 -24.12
CA LYS A 138 -1.82 7.76 -23.93
C LYS A 138 -1.88 8.36 -22.52
N TYR A 139 -3.01 8.24 -21.84
CA TYR A 139 -3.17 8.70 -20.45
C TYR A 139 -2.81 7.61 -19.45
N LEU A 140 -2.95 6.33 -19.82
CA LEU A 140 -2.45 5.22 -19.01
C LEU A 140 -0.94 5.28 -18.84
N ASP A 141 -0.18 5.45 -19.92
CA ASP A 141 1.28 5.53 -19.85
C ASP A 141 1.77 6.73 -19.03
N ALA A 142 1.00 7.82 -19.01
CA ALA A 142 1.29 8.97 -18.16
C ALA A 142 0.96 8.73 -16.67
N LEU A 143 0.07 7.78 -16.36
CA LEU A 143 -0.25 7.37 -15.00
C LEU A 143 0.64 6.21 -14.51
N ASP A 144 0.95 5.22 -15.34
CA ASP A 144 1.81 4.08 -14.99
C ASP A 144 3.31 4.38 -15.25
N GLY A 145 3.61 5.52 -15.90
CA GLY A 145 4.96 6.02 -16.14
C GLY A 145 5.65 6.36 -14.83
N ARG A 146 6.55 5.46 -14.41
CA ARG A 146 7.42 5.58 -13.25
C ARG A 146 8.05 6.97 -13.16
N HIS A 147 7.81 7.61 -12.02
CA HIS A 147 8.48 8.82 -11.57
C HIS A 147 9.74 8.50 -10.77
#